data_AF-E7FJB1-F1
#
_entry.id   AF-E7FJB1-F1
#
_cell.length_a   1.000
_cell.length_b   1.000
_cell.length_c   1.000
_cell.angle_alpha   90.00
_cell.angle_beta   90.00
_cell.angle_gamma   90.00
#
_symmetry.space_group_name_H-M   'P 1'
#
loop_
_entity.id
_entity.type
_entity.pdbx_description
1 polymer ?
#
loop_
_entity_poly.entity_id
_entity_poly.type
_entity_poly.pdbx_seq_one_letter_code
_entity_poly.pdbx_strand_id
1 'polypeptide(L)'
;MKQGRIFLWALGLFYLANLLGTLPFASASLFSQMYPGFVPDAATPGFRLLSDAWAVVGLQLGAIGIVALWGARDPLRYLAVFDIVIATEVVDGLWDFYSITWSHLATAFGLTTLVIHPVWIVWALYARRAVLKSAR
;
A
#
# COMPACT_ATOMS: atom_id res chain seq x y z
N MET A 1 -9.12 20.86 -7.90
CA MET A 1 -9.93 20.07 -6.92
C MET A 1 -10.28 18.68 -7.42
N LYS A 2 -10.89 18.51 -8.61
CA LYS A 2 -11.30 17.19 -9.15
C LYS A 2 -10.20 16.10 -9.11
N GLN A 3 -8.99 16.43 -9.56
CA GLN A 3 -7.86 15.49 -9.58
C GLN A 3 -7.48 14.97 -8.18
N GLY A 4 -7.48 15.84 -7.16
CA GLY A 4 -7.24 15.43 -5.78
C GLY A 4 -8.31 14.49 -5.24
N ARG A 5 -9.59 14.73 -5.58
CA ARG A 5 -10.69 13.84 -5.19
C ARG A 5 -10.56 12.46 -5.81
N ILE A 6 -10.25 12.41 -7.12
CA ILE A 6 -10.08 11.14 -7.84
C ILE A 6 -8.92 10.34 -7.25
N PHE A 7 -7.78 11.00 -7.02
CA PHE A 7 -6.62 10.36 -6.40
C PHE A 7 -6.96 9.76 -5.04
N LEU A 8 -7.58 10.55 -4.14
CA LEU A 8 -7.92 10.10 -2.79
C LEU A 8 -8.95 8.95 -2.79
N TRP A 9 -9.88 8.93 -3.75
CA TRP A 9 -10.80 7.80 -3.95
C TRP A 9 -10.07 6.54 -4.42
N ALA A 10 -9.27 6.67 -5.48
CA ALA A 10 -8.54 5.53 -6.06
C ALA A 10 -7.60 4.91 -5.03
N LEU A 11 -6.82 5.75 -4.35
CA LEU A 11 -5.91 5.34 -3.28
C LEU A 11 -6.68 4.67 -2.14
N GLY A 12 -7.77 5.29 -1.67
CA GLY A 12 -8.57 4.76 -0.58
C GLY A 12 -9.11 3.36 -0.87
N LEU A 13 -9.63 3.14 -2.07
CA LEU A 13 -10.08 1.82 -2.51
C LEU A 13 -8.94 0.81 -2.64
N PHE A 14 -7.81 1.24 -3.22
CA PHE A 14 -6.62 0.40 -3.39
C PHE A 14 -6.06 -0.05 -2.04
N TYR A 15 -5.89 0.86 -1.08
CA TYR A 15 -5.37 0.56 0.25
C TYR A 15 -6.31 -0.33 1.07
N LEU A 16 -7.63 -0.13 0.96
CA LEU A 16 -8.59 -1.05 1.59
C LEU A 16 -8.56 -2.45 0.98
N ALA A 17 -8.37 -2.56 -0.34
CA ALA A 17 -8.19 -3.86 -0.98
C ALA A 17 -6.91 -4.56 -0.48
N ASN A 18 -5.81 -3.82 -0.30
CA ASN A 18 -4.58 -4.35 0.26
C ASN A 18 -4.74 -4.77 1.74
N LEU A 19 -5.47 -4.01 2.55
CA LEU A 19 -5.84 -4.45 3.90
C LEU A 19 -6.53 -5.81 3.86
N LEU A 20 -7.55 -5.97 3.00
CA LEU A 20 -8.26 -7.25 2.90
C LEU A 20 -7.34 -8.39 2.43
N GLY A 21 -6.44 -8.13 1.48
CA GLY A 21 -5.49 -9.12 0.97
C GLY A 21 -4.40 -9.53 1.98
N THR A 22 -4.15 -8.71 3.00
CA THR A 22 -3.14 -8.95 4.04
C THR A 22 -3.72 -9.52 5.33
N LEU A 23 -5.05 -9.67 5.43
CA LEU A 23 -5.67 -10.29 6.59
C LEU A 23 -5.28 -11.78 6.69
N PRO A 24 -4.95 -12.29 7.89
CA PRO A 24 -4.41 -13.65 8.08
C PRO A 24 -5.28 -14.78 7.51
N PHE A 25 -6.59 -14.57 7.44
CA PHE A 25 -7.54 -15.57 6.92
C PHE A 25 -7.72 -15.51 5.40
N ALA A 26 -7.30 -14.43 4.74
CA ALA A 26 -7.41 -14.22 3.30
C ALA A 26 -6.07 -14.37 2.57
N SER A 27 -4.95 -14.25 3.30
CA SER A 27 -3.60 -14.15 2.74
C SER A 27 -2.91 -15.50 2.52
N ALA A 28 -3.41 -16.61 3.08
CA ALA A 28 -2.71 -17.91 3.03
C ALA A 28 -2.44 -18.41 1.59
N SER A 29 -3.41 -18.29 0.69
CA SER A 29 -3.27 -18.65 -0.72
C SER A 29 -2.45 -17.64 -1.54
N LEU A 30 -2.39 -16.40 -1.07
CA LEU A 30 -1.58 -15.35 -1.67
C LEU A 30 -0.11 -15.50 -1.26
N PHE A 31 0.16 -15.81 0.01
CA PHE A 31 1.50 -16.05 0.52
C PHE A 31 2.14 -17.30 -0.05
N SER A 32 1.39 -18.35 -0.36
CA SER A 32 1.96 -19.50 -1.07
C SER A 32 2.45 -19.15 -2.48
N GLN A 33 1.85 -18.15 -3.12
CA GLN A 33 2.28 -17.64 -4.43
C GLN A 33 3.43 -16.61 -4.31
N MET A 34 3.34 -15.72 -3.31
CA MET A 34 4.35 -14.70 -3.06
C MET A 34 5.63 -15.29 -2.47
N TYR A 35 5.54 -16.33 -1.65
CA TYR A 35 6.65 -16.92 -0.91
C TYR A 35 6.68 -18.44 -1.12
N PRO A 36 6.98 -18.94 -2.33
CA PRO A 36 6.94 -20.36 -2.64
C PRO A 36 7.97 -21.20 -1.83
N GLY A 37 8.98 -20.55 -1.24
CA GLY A 37 9.96 -21.18 -0.35
C GLY A 37 9.45 -21.44 1.07
N PHE A 38 8.25 -20.97 1.43
CA PHE A 38 7.66 -21.19 2.75
C PHE A 38 6.49 -22.17 2.65
N VAL A 39 6.49 -23.18 3.53
CA VAL A 39 5.30 -24.01 3.72
C VAL A 39 4.24 -23.13 4.38
N PRO A 40 3.06 -22.93 3.77
CA PRO A 40 1.98 -22.14 4.35
C PRO A 40 1.29 -22.95 5.46
N ASP A 41 2.03 -23.22 6.52
CA ASP A 41 1.52 -23.84 7.74
C ASP A 41 1.52 -22.78 8.84
N ALA A 42 0.31 -22.44 9.30
CA ALA A 42 0.06 -21.49 10.39
C ALA A 42 0.72 -21.92 11.72
N ALA A 43 1.13 -23.18 11.86
CA ALA A 43 1.89 -23.66 13.01
C ALA A 43 3.39 -23.34 12.91
N THR A 44 3.93 -22.96 11.76
CA THR A 44 5.35 -22.63 11.63
C THR A 44 5.63 -21.20 12.12
N PRO A 45 6.70 -20.97 12.93
CA PRO A 45 7.05 -19.63 13.39
C PRO A 45 7.33 -18.62 12.26
N GLY A 46 7.95 -19.08 11.17
CA GLY A 46 8.28 -18.24 10.01
C GLY A 46 7.04 -17.71 9.28
N PHE A 47 6.05 -18.58 9.04
CA PHE A 47 4.80 -18.17 8.39
C PHE A 47 3.98 -17.22 9.28
N ARG A 48 3.97 -17.44 10.60
CA ARG A 48 3.31 -16.51 11.55
C ARG A 48 3.95 -15.14 11.56
N LEU A 49 5.28 -15.07 11.63
CA LEU A 49 6.00 -13.80 11.58
C LEU A 49 5.73 -13.04 10.27
N LEU A 50 5.74 -13.75 9.13
CA LEU A 50 5.40 -13.19 7.84
C LEU A 50 3.95 -12.66 7.80
N SER A 51 3.01 -13.46 8.31
CA SER A 51 1.60 -13.09 8.41
C SER A 51 1.39 -11.86 9.29
N ASP A 52 2.06 -11.78 10.43
CA ASP A 52 2.00 -10.65 11.35
C ASP A 52 2.58 -9.38 10.69
N ALA A 53 3.72 -9.51 10.00
CA ALA A 53 4.34 -8.39 9.28
C ALA A 53 3.41 -7.82 8.21
N TRP A 54 2.81 -8.66 7.37
CA TRP A 54 1.86 -8.22 6.35
C TRP A 54 0.58 -7.64 6.95
N ALA A 55 0.08 -8.19 8.06
CA ALA A 55 -1.08 -7.64 8.75
C ALA A 55 -0.82 -6.22 9.26
N VAL A 56 0.38 -5.93 9.77
CA VAL A 56 0.78 -4.57 10.18
C VAL A 56 0.79 -3.60 8.99
N VAL A 57 1.39 -4.00 7.87
CA VAL A 57 1.38 -3.19 6.62
C VAL A 57 -0.06 -2.96 6.16
N GLY A 58 -0.89 -4.00 6.14
CA GLY A 58 -2.30 -3.94 5.81
C GLY A 58 -3.09 -2.95 6.65
N LEU A 59 -2.92 -2.99 7.97
CA LEU A 59 -3.59 -2.09 8.90
C LEU A 59 -3.17 -0.62 8.69
N GLN A 60 -1.88 -0.37 8.46
CA GLN A 60 -1.37 0.95 8.12
C GLN A 60 -2.03 1.48 6.83
N LEU A 61 -1.99 0.68 5.75
CA LEU A 61 -2.60 1.04 4.47
C LEU A 61 -4.10 1.29 4.66
N GLY A 62 -4.81 0.39 5.32
CA GLY A 62 -6.24 0.53 5.60
C GLY A 62 -6.59 1.82 6.33
N ALA A 63 -5.82 2.18 7.37
CA ALA A 63 -6.01 3.43 8.11
C ALA A 63 -5.84 4.66 7.22
N ILE A 64 -4.76 4.71 6.42
CA ILE A 64 -4.53 5.79 5.45
C ILE A 64 -5.66 5.82 4.41
N GLY A 65 -6.11 4.66 3.95
CA GLY A 65 -7.16 4.51 2.95
C GLY A 65 -8.51 5.07 3.42
N ILE A 66 -8.91 4.79 4.67
CA ILE A 66 -10.12 5.36 5.28
C ILE A 66 -10.02 6.89 5.33
N VAL A 67 -8.88 7.42 5.77
CA VAL A 67 -8.65 8.87 5.83
C VAL A 67 -8.66 9.48 4.42
N ALA A 68 -8.11 8.80 3.41
CA ALA A 68 -8.14 9.26 2.03
C ALA A 68 -9.57 9.33 1.47
N LEU A 69 -10.37 8.26 1.65
CA LEU A 69 -11.79 8.27 1.28
C LEU A 69 -12.56 9.38 1.99
N TRP A 70 -12.24 9.64 3.26
CA TRP A 70 -12.84 10.74 3.99
C TRP A 70 -12.44 12.10 3.40
N GLY A 71 -11.14 12.29 3.17
CA GLY A 71 -10.52 13.49 2.62
C GLY A 71 -10.92 13.82 1.19
N ALA A 72 -11.44 12.86 0.42
CA ALA A 72 -11.96 13.09 -0.93
C ALA A 72 -13.15 14.08 -0.97
N ARG A 73 -13.79 14.36 0.18
CA ARG A 73 -14.81 15.41 0.33
C ARG A 73 -14.22 16.81 0.30
N ASP A 74 -13.02 16.98 0.87
CA ASP A 74 -12.29 18.26 0.92
C ASP A 74 -10.77 18.01 0.79
N PRO A 75 -10.26 17.83 -0.43
CA PRO A 75 -8.84 17.52 -0.64
C PRO A 75 -7.89 18.61 -0.14
N LEU A 76 -8.34 19.85 0.00
CA LEU A 76 -7.51 20.96 0.44
C LEU A 76 -7.24 20.86 1.94
N ARG A 77 -8.28 20.59 2.74
CA ARG A 77 -8.14 20.35 4.18
C ARG A 77 -7.27 19.12 4.48
N TYR A 78 -7.30 18.11 3.62
CA TYR A 78 -6.56 16.85 3.78
C TYR A 78 -5.25 16.80 2.96
N LEU A 79 -4.65 17.96 2.66
CA LEU A 79 -3.40 18.03 1.89
C LEU A 79 -2.24 17.19 2.47
N ALA A 80 -2.17 17.07 3.80
CA ALA A 80 -1.13 16.27 4.46
C ALA A 80 -1.20 14.77 4.10
N VAL A 81 -2.37 14.26 3.69
CA VAL A 81 -2.53 12.84 3.28
C VAL A 81 -1.66 12.53 2.07
N PHE A 82 -1.48 13.47 1.14
CA PHE A 82 -0.61 13.24 -0.02
C PHE A 82 0.85 13.03 0.40
N ASP A 83 1.33 13.78 1.38
CA ASP A 83 2.70 13.69 1.88
C ASP A 83 2.90 12.38 2.68
N ILE A 84 1.90 11.97 3.47
CA ILE A 84 1.87 10.69 4.17
C ILE A 84 1.94 9.50 3.19
N VAL A 85 1.18 9.58 2.10
CA VAL A 85 1.16 8.53 1.06
C VAL A 85 2.51 8.44 0.37
N ILE A 86 3.12 9.56 -0.01
CA ILE A 86 4.46 9.54 -0.60
C ILE A 86 5.47 8.88 0.34
N ALA A 87 5.46 9.22 1.63
CA ALA A 87 6.34 8.59 2.60
C ALA A 87 6.07 7.08 2.76
N THR A 88 4.79 6.69 2.80
CA THR A 88 4.37 5.28 2.91
C THR A 88 4.84 4.48 1.71
N GLU A 89 4.58 4.95 0.49
CA GLU A 89 5.00 4.27 -0.74
C GLU A 89 6.53 4.16 -0.88
N VAL A 90 7.30 5.11 -0.34
CA VAL A 90 8.76 5.00 -0.29
C VAL A 90 9.19 3.89 0.67
N VAL A 91 8.60 3.83 1.86
CA VAL A 91 8.93 2.81 2.87
C VAL A 91 8.52 1.42 2.38
N ASP A 92 7.33 1.28 1.81
CA ASP A 92 6.83 0.02 1.27
C ASP A 92 7.66 -0.43 0.05
N GLY A 93 8.05 0.50 -0.83
CA GLY A 93 8.95 0.17 -1.93
C GLY A 93 10.33 -0.31 -1.48
N LEU A 94 10.86 0.23 -0.36
CA LEU A 94 12.09 -0.29 0.25
C LEU A 94 11.87 -1.68 0.87
N TRP A 95 10.72 -1.92 1.48
CA TRP A 95 10.33 -3.23 2.01
C TRP A 95 10.23 -4.27 0.89
N ASP A 96 9.63 -3.94 -0.24
CA ASP A 96 9.53 -4.83 -1.40
C ASP A 96 10.90 -5.13 -2.00
N PHE A 97 11.74 -4.10 -2.14
CA PHE A 97 13.12 -4.29 -2.58
C PHE A 97 13.86 -5.26 -1.65
N TYR A 98 13.78 -5.03 -0.33
CA TYR A 98 14.34 -5.94 0.67
C TYR A 98 13.79 -7.37 0.54
N SER A 99 12.48 -7.49 0.29
CA SER A 99 11.81 -8.78 0.24
C SER A 99 12.24 -9.61 -0.97
N ILE A 100 12.46 -8.96 -2.12
CA ILE A 100 12.99 -9.59 -3.33
C ILE A 100 14.40 -10.13 -3.10
N THR A 101 15.25 -9.32 -2.47
CA THR A 101 16.70 -9.61 -2.38
C THR A 101 17.05 -10.51 -1.20
N TRP A 102 16.29 -10.46 -0.09
CA TRP A 102 16.65 -11.15 1.16
C TRP A 102 15.55 -12.04 1.76
N SER A 103 14.27 -11.98 1.32
CA SER A 103 13.17 -12.72 1.98
C SER A 103 12.48 -13.79 1.13
N HIS A 104 13.09 -14.19 0.01
CA HIS A 104 12.57 -15.23 -0.91
C HIS A 104 11.20 -14.89 -1.54
N LEU A 105 10.84 -13.60 -1.59
CA LEU A 105 9.67 -13.15 -2.34
C LEU A 105 9.84 -13.52 -3.82
N ALA A 106 8.80 -14.10 -4.42
CA ALA A 106 8.77 -14.43 -5.83
C ALA A 106 9.06 -13.16 -6.65
N THR A 107 10.11 -13.22 -7.47
CA THR A 107 10.63 -12.04 -8.18
C THR A 107 9.57 -11.34 -9.03
N ALA A 108 8.66 -12.09 -9.65
CA ALA A 108 7.55 -11.51 -10.41
C ALA A 108 6.59 -10.68 -9.54
N PHE A 109 6.25 -11.17 -8.35
CA PHE A 109 5.42 -10.43 -7.39
C PHE A 109 6.15 -9.18 -6.89
N GLY A 110 7.41 -9.32 -6.47
CA GLY A 110 8.20 -8.20 -6.00
C GLY A 110 8.43 -7.12 -7.05
N LEU A 111 8.74 -7.47 -8.31
CA LEU A 111 8.91 -6.48 -9.37
C LEU A 111 7.60 -5.75 -9.70
N THR A 112 6.47 -6.47 -9.67
CA THR A 112 5.15 -5.87 -9.93
C THR A 112 4.81 -4.84 -8.87
N THR A 113 5.01 -5.19 -7.60
CA THR A 113 4.73 -4.32 -6.45
C THR A 113 5.71 -3.15 -6.37
N LEU A 114 7.00 -3.38 -6.65
CA LEU A 114 8.02 -2.34 -6.76
C LEU A 114 7.69 -1.27 -7.82
N VAL A 115 7.06 -1.64 -8.94
CA VAL A 115 6.62 -0.70 -9.99
C VAL A 115 5.37 0.10 -9.60
N ILE A 116 4.51 -0.44 -8.74
CA ILE A 116 3.29 0.23 -8.30
C ILE A 116 3.61 1.46 -7.42
N HIS A 117 4.63 1.37 -6.58
CA HIS A 117 5.05 2.48 -5.70
C HIS A 117 5.36 3.80 -6.41
N PRO A 118 6.25 3.85 -7.44
CA PRO A 118 6.52 5.09 -8.14
C PRO A 118 5.29 5.63 -8.88
N VAL A 119 4.35 4.77 -9.31
CA VAL A 119 3.09 5.22 -9.93
C VAL A 119 2.25 6.00 -8.92
N TRP A 120 2.07 5.48 -7.71
CA TRP A 120 1.34 6.18 -6.65
C TRP A 120 2.03 7.47 -6.23
N ILE A 121 3.35 7.46 -6.07
CA ILE A 121 4.13 8.66 -5.72
C ILE A 121 3.96 9.76 -6.78
N VAL A 122 4.14 9.42 -8.06
CA VAL A 122 4.01 10.40 -9.15
C VAL A 122 2.58 10.94 -9.22
N TRP A 123 1.56 10.09 -9.08
CA TRP A 123 0.18 10.53 -9.08
C TRP A 123 -0.14 11.42 -7.87
N ALA A 124 0.37 11.08 -6.68
CA ALA A 124 0.20 11.89 -5.47
C ALA A 124 0.77 13.30 -5.68
N LEU A 125 1.99 13.41 -6.19
CA LEU A 125 2.63 14.71 -6.49
C LEU A 125 1.82 15.53 -7.49
N TYR A 126 1.34 14.91 -8.57
CA TYR A 126 0.50 15.57 -9.57
C TYR A 126 -0.83 16.05 -8.98
N ALA A 127 -1.53 15.18 -8.25
CA ALA A 127 -2.82 15.47 -7.65
C ALA A 127 -2.71 16.57 -6.58
N ARG A 128 -1.68 16.52 -5.73
CA ARG A 128 -1.36 17.56 -4.74
C ARG A 128 -1.15 18.92 -5.37
N ARG A 129 -0.34 19.00 -6.43
CA ARG A 129 -0.12 20.25 -7.20
C ARG A 129 -1.43 20.77 -7.78
N ALA A 130 -2.28 19.90 -8.31
CA ALA A 130 -3.58 20.29 -8.86
C ALA A 130 -4.55 20.81 -7.80
N VAL A 131 -4.52 20.28 -6.57
CA VAL A 131 -5.30 20.81 -5.43
C VAL A 131 -4.81 22.21 -5.08
N LEU A 132 -3.52 22.39 -4.85
CA LEU A 132 -2.93 23.69 -4.48
C LEU A 132 -3.19 24.78 -5.53
N LYS A 133 -3.09 24.45 -6.82
CA LYS A 133 -3.41 25.39 -7.91
C LYS A 133 -4.86 25.83 -7.93
N SER A 134 -5.79 24.98 -7.46
CA SER A 134 -7.22 25.32 -7.44
C SER A 134 -7.64 26.15 -6.23
N ALA A 135 -6.74 26.36 -5.26
CA ALA A 135 -6.98 27.14 -4.05
C ALA A 135 -6.40 28.55 -4.12
N ARG A 136 -5.72 28.89 -5.22
CA ARG A 136 -5.24 30.23 -5.57
C ARG A 136 -6.23 30.87 -6.52
#